data_AF-D5GJP0-F1
#
_entry.id   AF-D5GJP0-F1
#
_cell.length_a   1.000
_cell.length_b   1.000
_cell.length_c   1.000
_cell.angle_alpha   90.00
_cell.angle_beta   90.00
_cell.angle_gamma   90.00
#
_symmetry.space_group_name_H-M   'P 1'
#
loop_
_entity.id
_entity.type
_entity.pdbx_description
1 polymer ?
#
loop_
_entity_poly.entity_id
_entity_poly.type
_entity_poly.pdbx_seq_one_letter_code
_entity_poly.pdbx_strand_id
1 'polypeptide(L)'
;MPSALNFELIARCSTTKARASILRLPHGPVETPLFMPVATQGTLKGLTPEQLESVGCRLCLNNTYHLGLRPGQTALDRIGGAHKLQSWSHNILTGEFLFQMVSLLQLATVAEQGVEFLSPHDGTPMLLTPEHSISLQHSIGSDIIMQLDDVIVTTSPDEQRMREAMDRSIRWLDRCSRGIAMRRGRTCSA
;
A
#
# COMPACT_ATOMS: atom_id res chain seq x y z
N MET A 1 -3.04 -8.88 23.32
CA MET A 1 -3.47 -9.49 22.04
C MET A 1 -2.21 -9.83 21.25
N PRO A 2 -2.12 -11.01 20.60
CA PRO A 2 -1.00 -11.30 19.70
C PRO A 2 -0.94 -10.24 18.58
N SER A 3 0.27 -9.95 18.11
CA SER A 3 0.48 -9.03 16.99
C SER A 3 -0.29 -9.50 15.75
N ALA A 4 -0.99 -8.59 15.06
CA ALA A 4 -1.69 -8.89 13.81
C ALA A 4 -0.76 -9.35 12.67
N LEU A 5 0.54 -9.07 12.81
CA LEU A 5 1.62 -9.52 11.94
C LEU A 5 2.59 -10.39 12.74
N ASN A 6 2.84 -11.61 12.27
CA ASN A 6 3.93 -12.45 12.78
C ASN A 6 4.83 -12.87 11.62
N PHE A 7 6.14 -12.78 11.82
CA PHE A 7 7.15 -13.20 10.86
C PHE A 7 7.93 -14.39 11.41
N GLU A 8 7.82 -15.53 10.75
CA GLU A 8 8.44 -16.78 11.15
C GLU A 8 9.53 -17.15 10.13
N LEU A 9 10.79 -17.05 10.54
CA LEU A 9 11.91 -17.48 9.71
C LEU A 9 12.05 -19.01 9.78
N ILE A 10 11.88 -19.69 8.65
CA ILE A 10 11.95 -21.14 8.55
C ILE A 10 13.38 -21.62 8.33
N ALA A 11 14.08 -20.99 7.39
CA ALA A 11 15.45 -21.38 7.05
C ALA A 11 16.27 -20.21 6.51
N ARG A 12 17.58 -20.29 6.69
CA ARG A 12 18.58 -19.42 6.04
C ARG A 12 19.51 -20.28 5.21
N CYS A 13 19.88 -19.82 4.02
CA CYS A 13 20.92 -20.47 3.24
C CYS A 13 22.27 -20.32 3.98
N SER A 14 23.05 -21.39 4.09
CA SER A 14 24.38 -21.35 4.71
C SER A 14 25.42 -20.61 3.88
N THR A 15 25.18 -20.48 2.57
CA THR A 15 26.14 -19.93 1.59
C THR A 15 25.76 -18.53 1.11
N THR A 16 24.48 -18.14 1.20
CA THR A 16 23.96 -16.86 0.70
C THR A 16 23.12 -16.15 1.76
N LYS A 17 22.62 -14.94 1.47
CA LYS A 17 21.71 -14.20 2.37
C LYS A 17 20.23 -14.61 2.22
N ALA A 18 19.92 -15.64 1.44
CA ALA A 18 18.55 -16.06 1.18
C ALA A 18 17.85 -16.61 2.44
N ARG A 19 16.54 -16.35 2.54
CA ARG A 19 15.68 -16.74 3.67
C ARG A 19 14.36 -17.29 3.15
N ALA A 20 13.92 -18.41 3.72
CA ALA A 20 12.55 -18.90 3.59
C ALA A 20 11.80 -18.56 4.88
N SER A 21 10.63 -17.93 4.79
CA SER A 21 9.89 -17.45 5.96
C SER A 21 8.39 -17.49 5.71
N ILE A 22 7.57 -17.56 6.77
CA ILE A 22 6.12 -17.44 6.72
C ILE A 22 5.72 -16.11 7.36
N LEU A 23 4.97 -15.30 6.62
CA LEU A 23 4.31 -14.10 7.12
C LEU A 23 2.86 -14.45 7.47
N ARG A 24 2.51 -14.38 8.75
CA ARG A 24 1.12 -14.61 9.21
C ARG A 24 0.41 -13.26 9.28
N LEU A 25 -0.62 -13.13 8.45
CA LEU A 25 -1.44 -11.93 8.28
C LEU A 25 -2.92 -12.25 8.60
N PRO A 26 -3.78 -11.23 8.76
CA PRO A 26 -5.19 -11.42 9.11
C PRO A 26 -5.96 -12.33 8.15
N HIS A 27 -5.69 -12.27 6.84
CA HIS A 27 -6.36 -13.07 5.81
C HIS A 27 -5.54 -14.30 5.36
N GLY A 28 -4.67 -14.80 6.24
CA GLY A 28 -3.98 -16.09 6.09
C GLY A 28 -2.46 -15.98 5.97
N PRO A 29 -1.74 -17.11 6.06
CA PRO A 29 -0.28 -17.13 5.95
C PRO A 29 0.19 -16.93 4.51
N VAL A 30 1.37 -16.33 4.36
CA VAL A 30 2.04 -16.09 3.08
C VAL A 30 3.49 -16.57 3.18
N GLU A 31 3.90 -17.46 2.29
CA GLU A 31 5.29 -17.92 2.23
C GLU A 31 6.17 -16.90 1.50
N THR A 32 7.43 -16.77 1.94
CA THR A 32 8.43 -15.87 1.35
C THR A 32 9.69 -16.68 0.99
N PRO A 33 10.37 -16.37 -0.14
CA PRO A 33 10.12 -15.25 -1.05
C PRO A 33 8.87 -15.45 -1.92
N LEU A 34 8.14 -14.37 -2.20
CA LEU A 34 6.98 -14.39 -3.08
C LEU A 34 7.06 -13.32 -4.17
N PHE A 35 6.30 -13.53 -5.22
CA PHE A 35 5.95 -12.50 -6.20
C PHE A 35 4.50 -12.05 -5.94
N MET A 36 4.26 -10.74 -5.91
CA MET A 36 2.93 -10.18 -5.68
C MET A 36 2.35 -9.64 -7.00
N PRO A 37 1.23 -10.21 -7.50
CA PRO A 37 0.51 -9.64 -8.63
C PRO A 37 -0.09 -8.26 -8.26
N VAL A 38 -0.16 -7.36 -9.25
CA VAL A 38 -0.66 -5.99 -9.05
C VAL A 38 -2.10 -5.86 -9.55
N ALA A 39 -3.03 -5.66 -8.62
CA ALA A 39 -4.44 -5.39 -8.87
C ALA A 39 -4.70 -3.87 -8.89
N THR A 40 -4.49 -3.24 -10.04
CA THR A 40 -4.50 -1.77 -10.17
C THR A 40 -5.84 -1.13 -9.80
N GLN A 41 -6.96 -1.72 -10.21
CA GLN A 41 -8.31 -1.20 -9.92
C GLN A 41 -9.14 -2.24 -9.14
N GLY A 42 -8.50 -2.94 -8.20
CA GLY A 42 -9.13 -4.08 -7.52
C GLY A 42 -9.30 -5.30 -8.41
N THR A 43 -8.51 -5.41 -9.47
CA THR A 43 -8.46 -6.59 -10.35
C THR A 43 -7.10 -6.72 -11.00
N LEU A 44 -6.63 -7.95 -11.15
CA LEU A 44 -5.52 -8.27 -12.04
C LEU A 44 -6.09 -8.42 -13.46
N LYS A 45 -5.63 -7.59 -14.38
CA LYS A 45 -6.22 -7.52 -15.73
C LYS A 45 -6.15 -8.88 -16.43
N GLY A 46 -7.31 -9.39 -16.83
CA GLY A 46 -7.45 -10.63 -17.59
C GLY A 46 -7.48 -11.91 -16.76
N LEU A 47 -7.48 -11.83 -15.41
CA LEU A 47 -7.57 -12.99 -14.53
C LEU A 47 -8.65 -12.81 -13.47
N THR A 48 -9.36 -13.91 -13.18
CA THR A 48 -10.33 -13.95 -12.08
C THR A 48 -9.65 -14.24 -10.73
N PRO A 49 -10.28 -13.91 -9.60
CA PRO A 49 -9.80 -14.29 -8.27
C PRO A 49 -9.52 -15.79 -8.14
N GLU A 50 -10.38 -16.64 -8.70
CA GLU A 50 -10.25 -18.10 -8.62
C GLU A 50 -9.01 -18.58 -9.40
N GLN A 51 -8.73 -17.98 -10.56
CA GLN A 51 -7.51 -18.26 -11.31
C GLN A 51 -6.26 -17.89 -10.51
N LEU A 52 -6.27 -16.74 -9.83
CA LEU A 52 -5.18 -16.32 -8.96
C LEU A 52 -4.98 -17.29 -7.78
N GLU A 53 -6.06 -17.73 -7.16
CA GLU A 53 -5.98 -18.69 -6.07
C GLU A 53 -5.44 -20.05 -6.56
N SER A 54 -5.86 -20.51 -7.74
CA SER A 54 -5.41 -21.78 -8.32
C SER A 54 -3.89 -21.85 -8.58
N VAL A 55 -3.25 -20.70 -8.82
CA VAL A 55 -1.80 -20.59 -9.00
C VAL A 55 -1.05 -20.32 -7.68
N GLY A 56 -1.76 -20.37 -6.55
CA GLY A 56 -1.19 -20.23 -5.21
C GLY A 56 -0.95 -18.78 -4.77
N CYS A 57 -1.56 -17.79 -5.41
CA CYS A 57 -1.46 -16.40 -4.96
C CYS A 57 -2.19 -16.23 -3.61
N ARG A 58 -1.48 -15.78 -2.58
CA ARG A 58 -2.04 -15.52 -1.23
C ARG A 58 -1.87 -14.07 -0.76
N LEU A 59 -1.27 -13.22 -1.59
CA LEU A 59 -1.07 -11.80 -1.34
C LEU A 59 -0.99 -11.06 -2.67
N CYS A 60 -1.83 -10.05 -2.84
CA CYS A 60 -1.78 -9.15 -4.00
C CYS A 60 -1.54 -7.70 -3.58
N LEU A 61 -1.03 -6.90 -4.52
CA LEU A 61 -0.87 -5.47 -4.34
C LEU A 61 -2.07 -4.75 -4.93
N ASN A 62 -2.84 -4.07 -4.08
CA ASN A 62 -3.87 -3.13 -4.53
C ASN A 62 -3.28 -1.72 -4.59
N ASN A 63 -3.61 -1.01 -5.67
CA ASN A 63 -3.14 0.34 -5.83
C ASN A 63 -4.06 1.33 -5.09
N THR A 64 -3.51 2.02 -4.09
CA THR A 64 -4.24 2.98 -3.26
C THR A 64 -4.77 4.15 -4.07
N TYR A 65 -3.99 4.64 -5.02
CA TYR A 65 -4.32 5.78 -5.87
C TYR A 65 -5.62 5.54 -6.64
N HIS A 66 -5.65 4.44 -7.40
CA HIS A 66 -6.77 4.16 -8.27
C HIS A 66 -8.04 3.85 -7.49
N LEU A 67 -7.95 3.01 -6.44
CA LEU A 67 -9.11 2.66 -5.62
C LEU A 67 -9.65 3.86 -4.81
N GLY A 68 -8.74 4.69 -4.29
CA GLY A 68 -9.08 5.89 -3.53
C GLY A 68 -9.78 6.97 -4.37
N LEU A 69 -9.59 6.96 -5.69
CA LEU A 69 -10.29 7.82 -6.63
C LEU A 69 -11.55 7.18 -7.21
N ARG A 70 -11.44 5.94 -7.68
CA ARG A 70 -12.50 5.19 -8.35
C ARG A 70 -12.40 3.71 -7.95
N PRO A 71 -13.36 3.19 -7.17
CA PRO A 71 -14.69 3.77 -6.92
C PRO A 71 -14.71 4.91 -5.89
N GLY A 72 -13.60 5.16 -5.19
CA GLY A 72 -13.49 6.22 -4.20
C GLY A 72 -13.71 5.74 -2.77
N GLN A 73 -13.19 6.49 -1.80
CA GLN A 73 -13.23 6.12 -0.39
C GLN A 73 -14.64 5.83 0.12
N THR A 74 -15.59 6.74 -0.13
CA THR A 74 -17.00 6.59 0.28
C THR A 74 -17.64 5.31 -0.25
N ALA A 75 -17.31 4.90 -1.47
CA ALA A 75 -17.84 3.67 -2.05
C ALA A 75 -17.21 2.44 -1.41
N LEU A 76 -15.89 2.45 -1.17
CA LEU A 76 -15.19 1.37 -0.48
C LEU A 76 -15.71 1.17 0.94
N ASP A 77 -15.94 2.26 1.69
CA ASP A 77 -16.51 2.20 3.04
C ASP A 77 -17.92 1.58 3.03
N ARG A 78 -18.75 1.92 2.03
CA ARG A 78 -20.10 1.34 1.89
C ARG A 78 -20.09 -0.14 1.51
N ILE A 79 -19.17 -0.55 0.64
CA ILE A 79 -19.02 -1.96 0.22
C ILE A 79 -18.41 -2.79 1.37
N GLY A 80 -17.60 -2.17 2.22
CA GLY A 80 -16.86 -2.83 3.29
C GLY A 80 -15.47 -3.31 2.86
N GLY A 81 -14.80 -2.54 2.01
CA GLY A 81 -13.41 -2.77 1.60
C GLY A 81 -13.22 -3.49 0.27
N ALA A 82 -11.96 -3.52 -0.18
CA ALA A 82 -11.56 -4.08 -1.46
C ALA A 82 -11.69 -5.60 -1.53
N HIS A 83 -11.51 -6.32 -0.41
CA HIS A 83 -11.74 -7.77 -0.37
C HIS A 83 -13.14 -8.14 -0.86
N LYS A 84 -14.17 -7.42 -0.40
CA LYS A 84 -15.57 -7.60 -0.83
C LYS A 84 -15.80 -7.11 -2.26
N LEU A 85 -15.23 -5.96 -2.63
CA LEU A 85 -15.34 -5.40 -3.98
C LEU A 85 -14.80 -6.35 -5.05
N GLN A 86 -13.67 -7.01 -4.78
CA GLN A 86 -12.95 -7.83 -5.74
C GLN A 86 -13.15 -9.35 -5.55
N SER A 87 -14.00 -9.75 -4.60
CA SER A 87 -14.21 -11.16 -4.22
C SER A 87 -12.90 -11.91 -3.90
N TRP A 88 -12.00 -11.26 -3.17
CA TRP A 88 -10.68 -11.81 -2.80
C TRP A 88 -10.57 -12.01 -1.30
N SER A 89 -10.44 -13.28 -0.90
CA SER A 89 -10.42 -13.72 0.50
C SER A 89 -9.01 -13.75 1.11
N HIS A 90 -7.96 -13.52 0.32
CA HIS A 90 -6.57 -13.50 0.80
C HIS A 90 -6.05 -12.10 1.01
N ASN A 91 -4.80 -12.01 1.45
CA ASN A 91 -4.22 -10.77 1.92
C ASN A 91 -4.08 -9.73 0.81
N ILE A 92 -4.19 -8.46 1.22
CA ILE A 92 -3.97 -7.28 0.38
C ILE A 92 -2.86 -6.43 0.99
N LEU A 93 -1.83 -6.16 0.20
CA LEU A 93 -0.90 -5.06 0.44
C LEU A 93 -1.38 -3.84 -0.34
N THR A 94 -1.46 -2.69 0.30
CA THR A 94 -1.65 -1.43 -0.42
C THR A 94 -0.35 -0.68 -0.53
N GLY A 95 0.03 -0.41 -1.77
CA GLY A 95 1.31 0.19 -2.13
C GLY A 95 1.19 1.66 -2.51
N GLU A 96 2.34 2.33 -2.44
CA GLU A 96 2.43 3.78 -2.44
C GLU A 96 2.07 4.40 -3.78
N PHE A 97 1.13 5.31 -3.63
CA PHE A 97 0.68 6.34 -4.54
C PHE A 97 1.85 7.03 -5.28
N LEU A 98 3.01 7.23 -4.64
CA LEU A 98 4.10 8.04 -5.18
C LEU A 98 4.89 7.43 -6.32
N PHE A 99 5.13 6.12 -6.39
CA PHE A 99 5.88 5.59 -7.54
C PHE A 99 5.14 5.82 -8.87
N GLN A 100 3.80 5.76 -8.82
CA GLN A 100 2.99 6.17 -9.97
C GLN A 100 3.00 7.68 -10.19
N MET A 101 3.06 8.49 -9.12
CA MET A 101 3.27 9.92 -9.26
C MET A 101 4.65 10.29 -9.80
N VAL A 102 5.70 9.48 -9.55
CA VAL A 102 7.02 9.62 -10.18
C VAL A 102 6.89 9.54 -11.71
N SER A 103 5.97 8.71 -12.19
CA SER A 103 5.63 8.61 -13.63
C SER A 103 4.76 9.78 -14.13
N LEU A 104 4.16 10.55 -13.23
CA LEU A 104 3.31 11.72 -13.48
C LEU A 104 3.93 13.03 -12.95
N LEU A 105 5.25 13.07 -12.65
CA LEU A 105 5.92 14.15 -11.90
C LEU A 105 5.74 15.55 -12.46
N GLN A 106 5.45 15.69 -13.76
CA GLN A 106 5.15 17.00 -14.34
C GLN A 106 3.95 17.68 -13.66
N LEU A 107 3.10 16.90 -12.97
CA LEU A 107 1.87 17.38 -12.34
C LEU A 107 1.93 17.34 -10.81
N ALA A 108 3.08 17.06 -10.18
CA ALA A 108 3.17 16.85 -8.74
C ALA A 108 4.17 17.79 -8.05
N THR A 109 3.74 18.39 -6.94
CA THR A 109 4.60 19.18 -6.04
C THR A 109 4.63 18.53 -4.67
N VAL A 110 5.82 18.21 -4.18
CA VAL A 110 6.02 17.62 -2.84
C VAL A 110 6.41 18.71 -1.85
N ALA A 111 5.65 18.81 -0.76
CA ALA A 111 5.90 19.75 0.33
C ALA A 111 5.68 19.04 1.68
N GLU A 112 6.04 19.65 2.81
CA GLU A 112 5.98 18.96 4.11
C GLU A 112 4.59 18.43 4.47
N GLN A 113 3.52 19.13 4.06
CA GLN A 113 2.14 18.72 4.32
C GLN A 113 1.75 17.41 3.61
N GLY A 114 2.33 17.12 2.45
CA GLY A 114 1.94 16.03 1.57
C GLY A 114 2.33 16.28 0.12
N VAL A 115 1.70 15.53 -0.79
CA VAL A 115 1.91 15.66 -2.23
C VAL A 115 0.69 16.31 -2.87
N GLU A 116 0.92 17.43 -3.54
CA GLU A 116 -0.08 18.14 -4.34
C GLU A 116 0.03 17.69 -5.79
N PHE A 117 -1.10 17.41 -6.44
CA PHE A 117 -1.12 16.98 -7.83
C PHE A 117 -2.46 17.22 -8.50
N LEU A 118 -2.49 17.13 -9.83
CA LEU A 118 -3.73 17.17 -10.58
C LEU A 118 -4.27 15.75 -10.81
N SER A 119 -5.58 15.60 -10.62
CA SER A 119 -6.29 14.39 -11.02
C SER A 119 -6.08 14.15 -12.54
N PRO A 120 -5.64 12.97 -12.98
CA PRO A 120 -5.45 12.59 -14.37
C PRO A 120 -6.80 12.33 -15.07
N HIS A 121 -7.90 12.34 -14.33
CA HIS A 121 -9.24 12.13 -14.88
C HIS A 121 -9.92 13.44 -15.30
N ASP A 122 -9.74 14.50 -14.52
CA ASP A 122 -10.47 15.76 -14.70
C ASP A 122 -9.61 17.01 -14.44
N GLY A 123 -8.33 16.86 -14.09
CA GLY A 123 -7.41 17.96 -13.83
C GLY A 123 -7.65 18.68 -12.50
N THR A 124 -8.55 18.19 -11.64
CA THR A 124 -8.82 18.84 -10.35
C THR A 124 -7.59 18.79 -9.43
N PRO A 125 -7.25 19.87 -8.71
CA PRO A 125 -6.18 19.85 -7.73
C PRO A 125 -6.51 18.91 -6.56
N MET A 126 -5.52 18.14 -6.14
CA MET A 126 -5.61 17.15 -5.08
C MET A 126 -4.42 17.27 -4.14
N LEU A 127 -4.64 16.97 -2.86
CA LEU A 127 -3.59 16.88 -1.85
C LEU A 127 -3.68 15.50 -1.17
N LEU A 128 -2.59 14.74 -1.25
CA LEU A 128 -2.42 13.53 -0.48
C LEU A 128 -1.46 13.75 0.68
N THR A 129 -1.99 13.78 1.90
CA THR A 129 -1.18 13.80 3.11
C THR A 129 -0.89 12.38 3.62
N PRO A 130 0.15 12.18 4.44
CA PRO A 130 0.37 10.94 5.18
C PRO A 130 -0.87 10.40 5.89
N GLU A 131 -1.65 11.26 6.57
CA GLU A 131 -2.87 10.86 7.28
C GLU A 131 -3.98 10.41 6.32
N HIS A 132 -4.15 11.13 5.21
CA HIS A 132 -5.15 10.78 4.21
C HIS A 132 -4.77 9.47 3.50
N SER A 133 -3.50 9.24 3.17
CA SER A 133 -3.01 7.97 2.63
C SER A 133 -3.36 6.79 3.53
N ILE A 134 -3.10 6.90 4.83
CA ILE A 134 -3.45 5.85 5.80
C ILE A 134 -4.96 5.64 5.90
N SER A 135 -5.75 6.72 5.88
CA SER A 135 -7.22 6.66 5.89
C SER A 135 -7.77 5.89 4.67
N LEU A 136 -7.22 6.14 3.47
CA LEU A 136 -7.59 5.44 2.24
C LEU A 136 -7.26 3.95 2.32
N GLN A 137 -6.04 3.59 2.72
CA GLN A 137 -5.62 2.19 2.86
C GLN A 137 -6.48 1.45 3.91
N HIS A 138 -6.87 2.14 4.97
CA HIS A 138 -7.84 1.63 5.94
C HIS A 138 -9.24 1.38 5.36
N SER A 139 -9.68 2.20 4.42
CA SER A 139 -10.99 2.05 3.75
C SER A 139 -10.94 0.95 2.70
N ILE A 140 -9.79 0.76 2.06
CA ILE A 140 -9.49 -0.39 1.20
C ILE A 140 -9.48 -1.69 2.02
N GLY A 141 -9.09 -1.64 3.29
CA GLY A 141 -9.09 -2.81 4.19
C GLY A 141 -7.80 -3.63 4.12
N SER A 142 -6.66 -2.97 3.92
CA SER A 142 -5.37 -3.62 3.70
C SER A 142 -4.85 -4.38 4.92
N ASP A 143 -4.19 -5.52 4.66
CA ASP A 143 -3.43 -6.30 5.65
C ASP A 143 -2.04 -5.74 5.89
N ILE A 144 -1.43 -5.23 4.82
CA ILE A 144 -0.14 -4.53 4.85
C ILE A 144 -0.37 -3.13 4.30
N ILE A 145 -0.16 -2.15 5.17
CA ILE A 145 -0.24 -0.72 4.85
C ILE A 145 1.17 -0.22 4.61
N MET A 146 1.43 0.34 3.42
CA MET A 146 2.65 1.08 3.15
C MET A 146 2.51 2.50 3.66
N GLN A 147 3.62 3.14 4.01
CA GLN A 147 3.60 4.53 4.47
C GLN A 147 3.34 5.48 3.28
N LEU A 148 3.55 6.77 3.49
CA LEU A 148 3.73 7.71 2.40
C LEU A 148 5.19 8.17 2.45
N ASP A 149 5.90 8.12 1.33
CA ASP A 149 7.30 8.53 1.22
C ASP A 149 7.51 9.68 0.22
N ASP A 150 8.67 10.32 0.29
CA ASP A 150 9.08 11.33 -0.68
C ASP A 150 10.06 10.69 -1.68
N VAL A 151 9.52 10.24 -2.81
CA VAL A 151 10.31 9.54 -3.83
C VAL A 151 11.02 10.51 -4.76
N ILE A 152 12.29 10.25 -5.00
CA ILE A 152 13.13 10.99 -5.94
C ILE A 152 13.42 10.17 -7.19
N VAL A 153 13.77 10.86 -8.28
CA VAL A 153 14.30 10.20 -9.47
C VAL A 153 15.66 9.59 -9.13
N THR A 154 15.84 8.30 -9.39
CA THR A 154 17.03 7.53 -9.03
C THR A 154 18.32 8.01 -9.72
N THR A 155 18.20 8.71 -10.84
CA THR A 155 19.33 9.30 -11.57
C THR A 155 19.63 10.74 -11.16
N SER A 156 18.91 11.29 -10.16
CA SER A 156 19.15 12.65 -9.68
C SER A 156 20.54 12.76 -9.04
N PRO A 157 21.39 13.70 -9.49
CA PRO A 157 22.68 13.96 -8.86
C PRO A 157 22.56 14.88 -7.62
N ASP A 158 21.36 15.39 -7.31
CA ASP A 158 21.14 16.37 -6.23
C ASP A 158 21.10 15.70 -4.85
N GLU A 159 22.27 15.59 -4.22
CA GLU A 159 22.43 15.02 -2.88
C GLU A 159 21.60 15.74 -1.81
N GLN A 160 21.43 17.05 -1.91
CA GLN A 160 20.65 17.82 -0.94
C GLN A 160 19.18 17.45 -1.03
N ARG A 161 18.63 17.32 -2.25
CA ARG A 161 17.27 16.84 -2.47
C ARG A 161 17.09 15.40 -1.99
N MET A 162 18.09 14.53 -2.17
CA MET A 162 18.03 13.15 -1.67
C MET A 162 17.94 13.10 -0.15
N ARG A 163 18.79 13.88 0.53
CA ARG A 163 18.79 13.97 1.99
C ARG A 163 17.45 14.50 2.51
N GLU A 164 16.93 15.56 1.90
CA GLU A 164 15.63 16.11 2.29
C GLU A 164 14.49 15.12 2.05
N ALA A 165 14.50 14.35 0.96
CA ALA A 165 13.49 13.33 0.69
C ALA A 165 13.50 12.22 1.75
N MET A 166 14.70 11.76 2.12
CA MET A 166 14.90 10.77 3.18
C MET A 166 14.40 11.31 4.52
N ASP A 167 14.83 12.50 4.92
CA ASP A 167 14.46 13.12 6.19
C ASP A 167 12.95 13.38 6.26
N ARG A 168 12.33 13.80 5.15
CA ARG A 168 10.86 13.98 5.04
C ARG A 168 10.12 12.66 5.14
N SER A 169 10.58 11.61 4.46
CA SER A 169 9.98 10.27 4.55
C SER A 169 9.99 9.74 5.99
N ILE A 170 11.04 10.02 6.75
CA ILE A 170 11.11 9.67 8.19
C ILE A 170 10.07 10.47 9.00
N ARG A 171 9.93 11.78 8.76
CA ARG A 171 8.89 12.58 9.44
C ARG A 171 7.48 12.12 9.06
N TRP A 172 7.27 11.70 7.82
CA TRP A 172 6.00 11.17 7.34
C TRP A 172 5.70 9.79 7.92
N LEU A 173 6.71 8.93 8.14
CA LEU A 173 6.56 7.66 8.86
C LEU A 173 5.91 7.86 10.23
N ASP A 174 6.35 8.86 10.99
CA ASP A 174 5.79 9.17 12.31
C ASP A 174 4.30 9.56 12.22
N ARG A 175 3.95 10.36 11.20
CA ARG A 175 2.56 10.77 10.93
C ARG A 175 1.69 9.59 10.53
N CYS A 176 2.19 8.74 9.61
CA CYS A 176 1.52 7.52 9.19
C CYS A 176 1.30 6.57 10.37
N SER A 177 2.32 6.36 11.19
CA SER A 177 2.27 5.46 12.35
C SER A 177 1.22 5.90 13.38
N ARG A 178 1.09 7.21 13.63
CA ARG A 178 0.02 7.76 14.46
C ARG A 178 -1.36 7.49 13.86
N GLY A 179 -1.51 7.65 12.54
CA GLY A 179 -2.75 7.34 11.83
C GLY A 179 -3.19 5.87 11.99
N ILE A 180 -2.24 4.93 11.86
CA ILE A 180 -2.49 3.48 12.03
C ILE A 180 -2.94 3.17 13.47
N ALA A 181 -2.31 3.79 14.47
CA ALA A 181 -2.61 3.55 15.88
C ALA A 181 -4.03 3.98 16.27
N MET A 182 -4.54 5.09 15.71
CA MET A 182 -5.85 5.65 16.07
C MET A 182 -7.03 4.71 15.72
N ARG A 183 -6.93 3.90 14.65
CA ARG A 183 -8.03 3.00 14.24
C ARG A 183 -8.05 1.68 14.99
N ARG A 184 -6.94 1.25 15.60
CA ARG A 184 -6.89 0.04 16.46
C ARG A 184 -7.83 0.13 17.68
N GLY A 185 -8.22 1.34 18.09
CA GLY A 185 -9.21 1.58 19.15
C GLY A 185 -10.67 1.51 18.69
N ARG A 186 -10.94 1.46 17.37
CA ARG A 186 -12.27 1.26 16.80
C ARG A 186 -12.31 -0.16 16.24
N THR A 187 -12.79 -1.09 17.06
CA THR A 187 -12.90 -2.52 16.79
C THR A 187 -13.39 -2.84 15.38
N CYS A 188 -12.67 -3.70 14.66
CA CYS A 188 -13.21 -4.51 13.58
C CYS A 188 -14.40 -5.31 14.12
N SER A 189 -15.62 -4.85 13.85
CA SER A 189 -16.78 -5.73 13.81
C SER A 189 -16.69 -6.49 12.48
N ALA A 190 -16.41 -7.79 12.58
CA ALA A 190 -16.50 -8.76 11.49
C ALA A 190 -17.84 -8.69 10.76
#